data_AF-A0A6B3H7K4-F1
#
_entry.id   AF-A0A6B3H7K4-F1
#
_cell.length_a   1.000
_cell.length_b   1.000
_cell.length_c   1.000
_cell.angle_alpha   90.00
_cell.angle_beta   90.00
_cell.angle_gamma   90.00
#
_symmetry.space_group_name_H-M   'P 1'
#
loop_
_entity.id
_entity.type
_entity.pdbx_description
1 polymer ?
#
loop_
_entity_poly.entity_id
_entity_poly.type
_entity_poly.pdbx_seq_one_letter_code
_entity_poly.pdbx_strand_id
1 'polypeptide(L)' 'MAAGRGAYVWRFDSGRICLDLVATGPAGGTPRAREQLEGPGRLADWLTAARLVPPGTALDALDATWLTRFRELRA' A
#
# COMPACT_ATOMS: atom_id res chain seq x y z
N MET A 1 10.40 7.23 -17.28
CA MET A 1 11.71 6.64 -16.91
C MET A 1 11.47 5.16 -16.65
N ALA A 2 12.00 4.31 -17.51
CA ALA A 2 11.72 2.87 -17.52
C ALA A 2 12.49 2.14 -16.41
N ALA A 3 11.79 1.33 -15.61
CA ALA A 3 12.41 0.34 -14.74
C ALA A 3 12.00 -1.06 -15.20
N GLY A 4 12.84 -1.64 -16.06
CA GLY A 4 12.71 -3.02 -16.55
C GLY A 4 13.75 -3.31 -17.61
N ARG A 5 14.95 -3.75 -17.20
CA ARG A 5 15.91 -4.39 -18.12
C ARG A 5 15.60 -5.89 -18.15
N GLY A 6 14.96 -6.33 -19.23
CA GLY A 6 14.78 -7.75 -19.59
C GLY A 6 13.35 -8.27 -19.50
N ALA A 7 13.07 -9.38 -20.19
CA ALA A 7 11.79 -10.10 -20.24
C ALA A 7 11.32 -10.70 -18.89
N TYR A 8 11.85 -10.20 -17.78
CA TYR A 8 11.44 -10.52 -16.43
C TYR A 8 10.86 -9.25 -15.79
N VAL A 9 9.52 -9.20 -15.72
CA VAL A 9 8.84 -8.18 -14.93
C VAL A 9 9.22 -8.39 -13.47
N TRP A 10 9.74 -7.36 -12.80
CA TRP A 10 9.96 -7.42 -11.36
C TRP A 10 8.62 -7.66 -10.67
N ARG A 11 8.42 -8.86 -10.11
CA ARG A 11 7.17 -9.23 -9.43
C ARG A 11 7.00 -8.50 -8.09
N PHE A 12 8.12 -8.02 -7.51
CA PHE A 12 8.17 -7.27 -6.28
C PHE A 12 9.15 -6.11 -6.43
N ASP A 13 8.61 -4.91 -6.67
CA ASP A 13 9.34 -3.66 -6.49
C ASP A 13 9.07 -3.16 -5.07
N SER A 14 9.78 -3.75 -4.10
CA SER A 14 9.62 -3.44 -2.68
C SER A 14 9.84 -1.95 -2.40
N GLY A 15 10.74 -1.29 -3.14
CA GLY A 15 10.99 0.15 -3.03
C GLY A 15 9.74 0.97 -3.37
N ARG A 16 9.09 0.66 -4.48
CA ARG A 16 7.84 1.34 -4.87
C ARG A 16 6.72 1.14 -3.85
N ILE A 17 6.54 -0.09 -3.36
CA ILE A 17 5.47 -0.42 -2.41
C ILE A 17 5.67 0.31 -1.08
N CYS A 18 6.90 0.38 -0.56
CA CYS A 18 7.19 1.12 0.67
C CYS A 18 6.90 2.62 0.50
N LEU A 19 7.28 3.21 -0.64
CA LEU A 19 7.00 4.62 -0.93
C LEU A 19 5.50 4.90 -1.08
N ASP A 20 4.77 3.99 -1.72
CA ASP A 20 3.32 4.07 -1.86
C ASP A 20 2.62 3.98 -0.49
N LEU A 21 3.09 3.10 0.40
CA LEU A 21 2.61 3.00 1.77
C LEU A 21 2.83 4.31 2.55
N VAL A 22 4.02 4.91 2.47
CA VAL A 22 4.33 6.21 3.12
C VAL A 22 3.42 7.32 2.57
N ALA A 23 3.14 7.31 1.26
CA ALA A 23 2.26 8.28 0.61
C ALA A 23 0.78 8.20 1.05
N THR A 24 0.37 7.11 1.71
CA THR A 24 -0.98 7.02 2.31
C THR A 24 -1.15 7.86 3.57
N GLY A 25 -0.05 8.31 4.18
CA GLY A 25 -0.05 9.08 5.42
C GLY A 25 0.15 10.58 5.25
N PRO A 26 -0.08 11.36 6.33
CA PRO A 26 0.16 12.80 6.34
C PRO A 26 1.64 13.18 6.12
N ALA A 27 2.55 12.21 6.28
CA ALA A 27 3.99 12.36 6.00
C ALA A 27 4.35 12.24 4.49
N GLY A 28 3.37 12.06 3.59
CA GLY A 28 3.57 11.91 2.13
C GLY A 28 4.12 13.13 1.39
N GLY A 29 4.84 14.03 2.06
CA GLY A 29 5.64 15.10 1.46
C GLY A 29 4.86 16.30 0.92
N THR A 30 3.54 16.34 1.07
CA THR A 30 2.72 17.48 0.62
C THR A 30 1.87 18.04 1.77
N PRO A 31 1.72 19.37 1.90
CA PRO A 31 0.95 20.01 2.98
C PRO A 31 -0.53 19.64 3.05
N ARG A 32 -1.06 18.94 2.03
CA ARG A 32 -2.45 18.50 1.93
C ARG A 32 -2.60 16.98 2.05
N ALA A 33 -1.51 16.24 2.26
CA ALA A 33 -1.59 14.79 2.46
C ALA A 33 -2.45 14.49 3.69
N ARG A 34 -3.51 13.72 3.50
CA ARG A 34 -4.42 13.26 4.55
C ARG A 34 -4.27 11.75 4.71
N GLU A 35 -4.69 11.24 5.86
CA GLU A 35 -4.82 9.80 6.07
C GLU A 35 -5.71 9.18 4.98
N GLN A 36 -5.17 8.26 4.19
CA GLN A 36 -5.92 7.57 3.13
C GLN A 36 -6.38 6.18 3.54
N LEU A 37 -5.71 5.56 4.52
CA LEU A 37 -6.10 4.29 5.12
C LEU A 37 -7.12 4.57 6.23
N GLU A 38 -8.30 5.06 5.86
CA GLU A 38 -9.34 5.50 6.81
C GLU A 38 -10.11 4.32 7.45
N GLY A 39 -10.04 3.13 6.86
CA GLY A 39 -10.72 1.93 7.34
C GLY A 39 -10.21 0.65 6.67
N PRO A 40 -10.66 -0.53 7.14
CA PRO A 40 -10.21 -1.83 6.60
C PRO A 40 -10.48 -2.00 5.10
N GLY A 41 -11.61 -1.47 4.59
CA GLY A 41 -11.91 -1.50 3.16
C GLY A 41 -10.90 -0.73 2.31
N ARG A 42 -10.47 0.45 2.75
CA ARG A 42 -9.41 1.22 2.07
C ARG A 42 -8.06 0.53 2.11
N LEU A 43 -7.76 -0.20 3.19
CA LEU A 43 -6.56 -1.03 3.28
C LEU A 43 -6.62 -2.22 2.30
N ALA A 44 -7.77 -2.88 2.16
CA ALA A 44 -7.97 -3.95 1.19
C ALA A 44 -7.80 -3.46 -0.27
N ASP A 45 -8.38 -2.30 -0.59
CA ASP A 45 -8.23 -1.66 -1.90
C ASP A 45 -6.77 -1.35 -2.20
N TRP A 46 -6.06 -0.78 -1.23
CA TRP A 46 -4.64 -0.46 -1.37
C TRP A 46 -3.77 -1.71 -1.59
N LEU A 47 -3.97 -2.78 -0.81
CA LEU A 47 -3.25 -4.05 -0.98
C LEU A 47 -3.44 -4.67 -2.37
N THR A 48 -4.66 -4.57 -2.90
CA THR A 48 -5.01 -5.05 -4.25
C THR A 48 -4.38 -4.17 -5.33
N ALA A 49 -4.46 -2.84 -5.19
CA ALA A 49 -3.88 -1.88 -6.11
C ALA A 49 -2.34 -1.95 -6.16
N ALA A 50 -1.71 -2.14 -5.00
CA ALA A 50 -0.28 -2.39 -4.85
C ALA A 50 0.16 -3.78 -5.33
N ARG A 51 -0.79 -4.63 -5.76
CA ARG A 51 -0.56 -5.99 -6.27
C ARG A 51 0.08 -6.94 -5.25
N LEU A 52 -0.06 -6.63 -3.96
CA LEU A 52 0.38 -7.48 -2.85
C LEU A 52 -0.54 -8.69 -2.66
N VAL A 53 -1.79 -8.55 -3.10
CA VAL A 53 -2.82 -9.59 -3.03
C VAL A 53 -3.48 -9.75 -4.41
N PRO A 54 -3.80 -10.99 -4.85
CA PRO A 54 -4.57 -11.19 -6.06
C PRO A 54 -5.96 -10.51 -6.02
N PRO A 55 -6.47 -10.00 -7.15
CA PRO A 55 -7.83 -9.48 -7.21
C PRO A 55 -8.85 -10.56 -6.82
N GLY A 56 -9.83 -10.19 -6.00
CA GLY A 56 -10.89 -11.09 -5.54
C GLY A 56 -10.51 -12.01 -4.38
N THR A 57 -9.31 -11.89 -3.82
CA THR A 57 -8.98 -12.54 -2.55
C THR A 57 -9.86 -11.97 -1.43
N ALA A 58 -10.60 -12.84 -0.74
CA ALA A 58 -11.32 -12.47 0.47
C ALA A 58 -10.33 -12.13 1.59
N LEU A 59 -10.47 -10.95 2.17
CA LEU A 59 -9.59 -10.44 3.23
C LEU A 59 -10.39 -10.23 4.52
N ASP A 60 -11.15 -11.25 4.94
CA ASP A 60 -12.11 -11.16 6.06
C ASP A 60 -11.43 -10.89 7.41
N ALA A 61 -10.12 -11.15 7.51
CA ALA A 61 -9.32 -10.88 8.69
C ALA A 61 -8.79 -9.42 8.76
N LEU A 62 -9.01 -8.59 7.73
CA LEU A 62 -8.64 -7.17 7.77
C LEU A 62 -9.60 -6.41 8.68
N ASP A 63 -9.09 -6.06 9.86
CA ASP A 63 -9.81 -5.31 10.88
C ASP A 63 -9.07 -4.00 11.22
N ALA A 64 -9.58 -3.29 12.23
CA ALA A 64 -8.94 -2.07 12.73
C ALA A 64 -7.53 -2.32 13.30
N THR A 65 -7.24 -3.53 13.78
CA THR A 65 -5.91 -3.90 14.29
C THR A 65 -4.89 -3.86 13.16
N TRP A 66 -5.20 -4.44 12.00
CA TRP A 66 -4.35 -4.35 10.82
C TRP A 66 -4.17 -2.92 10.33
N LEU A 67 -5.24 -2.12 10.35
CA LEU A 67 -5.16 -0.71 9.98
C LEU A 67 -4.14 0.06 10.83
N THR A 68 -4.20 -0.12 12.14
CA THR A 68 -3.25 0.48 13.08
C THR A 68 -1.82 0.03 12.80
N ARG A 69 -1.60 -1.28 12.62
CA ARG A 69 -0.25 -1.82 12.32
C ARG A 69 0.35 -1.27 11.04
N PHE A 70 -0.45 -1.08 9.99
CA PHE A 70 0.04 -0.47 8.74
C PHE A 70 0.36 1.02 8.91
N ARG A 71 -0.41 1.74 9.73
CA ARG A 71 -0.13 3.14 10.07
C ARG A 71 1.12 3.30 10.95
N GLU A 72 1.43 2.31 11.79
CA GLU A 72 2.66 2.24 12.58
C GLU A 72 3.86 1.87 11.70
N LEU A 73 3.71 0.90 10.80
CA LEU A 73 4.79 0.46 9.90
C LEU A 73 5.33 1.59 9.00
N ARG A 74 4.49 2.57 8.67
CA ARG A 74 4.86 3.72 7.83
C ARG A 74 5.47 4.91 8.60
N ALA A 75 5.38 4.93 9.94
CA ALA A 75 5.87 6.03 10.77
C ALA A 75 7.38 5.93 10.97
#